data_AF-A0A2V7FQY5-F1
#
_entry.id   AF-A0A2V7FQY5-F1
#
_cell.length_a   1.000
_cell.length_b   1.000
_cell.length_c   1.000
_cell.angle_alpha   90.00
_cell.angle_beta   90.00
_cell.angle_gamma   90.00
#
_symmetry.space_group_name_H-M   'P 1'
#
loop_
_entity.id
_entity.type
_entity.pdbx_description
1 polymer ?
#
loop_
_entity_poly.entity_id
_entity_poly.type
_entity_poly.pdbx_seq_one_letter_code
_entity_poly.pdbx_strand_id
1 'polypeptide(L)'
;MTTTASTVLDTYRALHPKSLALYERARGVIPGGVTHDGRHLKPFPIYVDRAQGALKWDVDGHEYVDYWMGHGALFLGHCHPAVVRAIQEQAARGTHLGACHELEVRWAELIITLIPSAEMVRFTMSGTEATHLALRIARAYTGRPKVVKFHGHFHGWHDGVVAAVNPPFEVPMSAGVPSGILDQLLLCPPNDMKAVQTLLERGDVAAVILEPAGGQ
;
A
#
# COMPACT_ATOMS: atom_id res chain seq x y z
N MET A 1 -19.30 -47.34 -8.30
CA MET A 1 -18.62 -46.19 -8.94
C MET A 1 -18.72 -45.02 -7.99
N THR A 2 -17.66 -44.79 -7.20
CA THR A 2 -17.56 -43.69 -6.25
C THR A 2 -17.17 -42.43 -7.01
N THR A 3 -18.12 -41.53 -7.23
CA THR A 3 -17.86 -40.17 -7.71
C THR A 3 -17.03 -39.47 -6.64
N THR A 4 -15.73 -39.31 -6.85
CA THR A 4 -14.90 -38.45 -6.00
C THR A 4 -15.41 -37.02 -6.14
N ALA A 5 -15.88 -36.44 -5.04
CA ALA A 5 -16.37 -35.06 -5.03
C ALA A 5 -15.24 -34.10 -5.43
N SER A 6 -15.52 -33.20 -6.39
CA SER A 6 -14.59 -32.15 -6.80
C SER A 6 -14.21 -31.28 -5.61
N THR A 7 -12.91 -31.00 -5.42
CA THR A 7 -12.48 -30.10 -4.34
C THR A 7 -12.78 -28.64 -4.70
N VAL A 8 -12.77 -27.74 -3.71
CA VAL A 8 -12.89 -26.29 -3.95
C VAL A 8 -11.80 -25.81 -4.92
N LEU A 9 -10.58 -26.36 -4.82
CA LEU A 9 -9.48 -26.01 -5.71
C LEU A 9 -9.70 -26.50 -7.14
N ASP A 10 -10.24 -27.70 -7.32
CA ASP A 10 -10.53 -28.23 -8.66
C ASP A 10 -11.64 -27.43 -9.34
N THR A 11 -12.69 -27.11 -8.58
CA THR A 11 -13.76 -26.22 -9.04
C THR A 11 -13.22 -24.83 -9.38
N TYR A 12 -12.36 -24.24 -8.54
CA TYR A 12 -11.73 -22.95 -8.83
C TYR A 12 -10.93 -22.99 -10.13
N ARG A 13 -10.10 -24.02 -10.34
CA ARG A 13 -9.34 -24.17 -11.59
C ARG A 13 -10.24 -24.30 -12.81
N ALA A 14 -11.28 -25.14 -12.72
CA ALA A 14 -12.20 -25.40 -13.81
C ALA A 14 -13.00 -24.15 -14.21
N LEU A 15 -13.34 -23.30 -13.24
CA LEU A 15 -14.09 -22.06 -13.49
C LEU A 15 -13.22 -20.93 -14.05
N HIS A 16 -11.90 -20.90 -13.76
CA HIS A 16 -11.03 -19.76 -14.11
C HIS A 16 -9.91 -20.12 -15.12
N PRO A 17 -10.22 -20.74 -16.29
CA PRO A 17 -9.20 -21.19 -17.23
C PRO A 17 -8.41 -20.06 -17.89
N LYS A 18 -9.00 -18.88 -18.14
CA LYS A 18 -8.29 -17.74 -18.74
C LYS A 18 -7.38 -17.06 -17.71
N SER A 19 -7.83 -16.93 -16.47
CA SER A 19 -6.98 -16.44 -15.37
C SER A 19 -5.77 -17.35 -15.17
N LEU A 20 -5.94 -18.68 -15.24
CA LEU A 20 -4.83 -19.63 -15.20
C LEU A 20 -3.84 -19.40 -16.35
N ALA A 21 -4.33 -19.33 -17.59
CA ALA A 21 -3.48 -19.12 -18.76
C ALA A 21 -2.70 -17.78 -18.68
N LEU A 22 -3.32 -16.72 -18.15
CA LEU A 22 -2.64 -15.45 -17.92
C LEU A 22 -1.57 -15.55 -16.82
N TYR A 23 -1.86 -16.25 -15.72
CA TYR A 23 -0.89 -16.47 -14.66
C TYR A 23 0.31 -17.28 -15.13
N GLU A 24 0.10 -18.32 -15.94
CA GLU A 24 1.18 -19.12 -16.53
C GLU A 24 2.09 -18.26 -17.42
N ARG A 25 1.50 -17.41 -18.27
CA ARG A 25 2.26 -16.43 -19.06
C ARG A 25 3.01 -15.44 -18.16
N ALA A 26 2.34 -14.89 -17.15
CA ALA A 26 2.92 -13.92 -16.23
C ALA A 26 4.11 -14.51 -15.48
N ARG A 27 4.06 -15.77 -15.05
CA ARG A 27 5.19 -16.45 -14.39
C ARG A 27 6.44 -16.56 -15.27
N GLY A 28 6.30 -16.50 -16.59
CA GLY A 28 7.42 -16.47 -17.52
C GLY A 28 8.14 -15.12 -17.58
N VAL A 29 7.52 -14.03 -17.13
CA VAL A 29 8.04 -12.65 -17.31
C VAL A 29 7.98 -11.78 -16.05
N ILE A 30 7.27 -12.21 -15.00
CA ILE A 30 7.09 -11.50 -13.73
C ILE A 30 7.45 -12.48 -12.60
N PRO A 31 8.39 -12.13 -11.69
CA PRO A 31 8.70 -12.95 -10.53
C PRO A 31 7.44 -13.29 -9.72
N GLY A 32 7.20 -14.56 -9.45
CA GLY A 32 6.00 -15.01 -8.75
C GLY A 32 4.68 -14.80 -9.51
N GLY A 33 4.72 -14.36 -10.77
CA GLY A 33 3.55 -14.12 -11.62
C GLY A 33 2.69 -12.91 -11.20
N VAL A 34 3.17 -12.04 -10.31
CA VAL A 34 2.44 -10.87 -9.79
C VAL A 34 3.36 -9.66 -9.61
N THR A 35 2.82 -8.45 -9.80
CA THR A 35 3.56 -7.17 -9.62
C THR A 35 3.24 -6.47 -8.30
N HIS A 36 2.52 -7.14 -7.41
CA HIS A 36 2.19 -6.65 -6.06
C HIS A 36 1.96 -7.87 -5.17
N ASP A 37 2.71 -7.98 -4.07
CA ASP A 37 2.71 -9.20 -3.24
C ASP A 37 1.33 -9.55 -2.68
N GLY A 38 0.53 -8.55 -2.33
CA GLY A 38 -0.86 -8.74 -1.90
C GLY A 38 -1.81 -9.35 -2.95
N ARG A 39 -1.35 -9.52 -4.21
CA ARG A 39 -2.11 -10.22 -5.27
C ARG A 39 -1.73 -11.69 -5.38
N HIS A 40 -0.73 -12.16 -4.62
CA HIS A 40 -0.34 -13.56 -4.66
C HIS A 40 -1.45 -14.45 -4.09
N LEU A 41 -1.87 -15.47 -4.84
CA LEU A 41 -2.89 -16.43 -4.43
C LEU A 41 -2.53 -17.81 -4.98
N LYS A 42 -2.72 -18.87 -4.19
CA LYS A 42 -2.63 -20.25 -4.65
C LYS A 42 -4.04 -20.79 -4.94
N PRO A 43 -4.25 -21.52 -6.06
CA PRO A 43 -3.23 -21.97 -7.02
C PRO A 43 -2.76 -20.88 -8.00
N PHE A 44 -3.59 -19.87 -8.26
CA PHE A 44 -3.29 -18.68 -9.05
C PHE A 44 -4.31 -17.57 -8.75
N PRO A 45 -3.98 -16.28 -8.93
CA PRO A 45 -4.93 -15.18 -8.76
C PRO A 45 -5.90 -15.04 -9.93
N ILE A 46 -7.08 -14.46 -9.68
CA ILE A 46 -7.98 -14.01 -10.75
C ILE A 46 -7.36 -12.84 -11.51
N TYR A 47 -7.68 -12.72 -12.79
CA TYR A 47 -7.32 -11.56 -13.61
C TYR A 47 -8.56 -10.73 -13.88
N VAL A 48 -8.57 -9.48 -13.42
CA VAL A 48 -9.72 -8.57 -13.56
C VAL A 48 -9.71 -7.92 -14.95
N ASP A 49 -10.85 -7.96 -15.65
CA ASP A 49 -11.05 -7.31 -16.95
C ASP A 49 -11.62 -5.90 -16.78
N ARG A 50 -12.67 -5.77 -15.97
CA ARG A 50 -13.38 -4.50 -15.75
C ARG A 50 -13.95 -4.39 -14.34
N ALA A 51 -14.27 -3.17 -13.92
CA ALA A 51 -14.93 -2.90 -12.65
C ALA A 51 -15.82 -1.64 -12.73
N GLN A 52 -16.88 -1.59 -11.95
CA GLN A 52 -17.83 -0.47 -11.90
C GLN A 52 -18.62 -0.50 -10.59
N GLY A 53 -18.76 0.65 -9.93
CA GLY A 53 -19.43 0.72 -8.64
C GLY A 53 -18.74 -0.19 -7.63
N ALA A 54 -19.50 -1.03 -6.94
CA ALA A 54 -18.97 -2.01 -5.98
C ALA A 54 -18.60 -3.37 -6.61
N LEU A 55 -18.62 -3.49 -7.94
CA LEU A 55 -18.46 -4.76 -8.65
C LEU A 55 -17.17 -4.78 -9.47
N LYS A 56 -16.61 -5.98 -9.64
CA LYS A 56 -15.54 -6.28 -10.61
C LYS A 56 -15.84 -7.58 -11.34
N TRP A 57 -15.36 -7.69 -12.57
CA TRP A 57 -15.51 -8.87 -13.40
C TRP A 57 -14.13 -9.37 -13.82
N ASP A 58 -13.91 -10.68 -13.67
CA ASP A 58 -12.69 -11.30 -14.17
C ASP A 58 -12.74 -11.55 -15.68
N VAL A 59 -11.61 -11.97 -16.24
CA VAL A 59 -11.47 -12.33 -17.66
C VAL A 59 -12.29 -13.56 -18.06
N ASP A 60 -12.69 -14.38 -17.08
CA ASP A 60 -13.52 -15.56 -17.24
C ASP A 60 -15.03 -15.21 -17.26
N GLY A 61 -15.39 -13.98 -16.88
CA GLY A 61 -16.73 -13.41 -16.93
C GLY A 61 -17.49 -13.45 -15.61
N HIS A 62 -16.85 -13.89 -14.51
CA HIS A 62 -17.47 -13.92 -13.20
C HIS A 62 -17.61 -12.52 -12.62
N GLU A 63 -18.74 -12.26 -11.98
CA GLU A 63 -18.99 -11.03 -11.24
C GLU A 63 -18.68 -11.23 -9.75
N TYR A 64 -18.00 -10.25 -9.15
CA TYR A 64 -17.69 -10.23 -7.73
C TYR A 64 -18.13 -8.91 -7.11
N VAL A 65 -18.72 -8.99 -5.92
CA VAL A 65 -18.80 -7.84 -5.01
C VAL A 65 -17.40 -7.60 -4.44
N ASP A 66 -16.83 -6.43 -4.69
CA ASP A 66 -15.46 -6.11 -4.32
C ASP A 66 -15.41 -5.45 -2.94
N TYR A 67 -14.98 -6.21 -1.93
CA TYR A 67 -14.71 -5.68 -0.59
C TYR A 67 -13.25 -5.21 -0.41
N TRP A 68 -12.41 -5.33 -1.44
CA TRP A 68 -10.98 -4.98 -1.37
C TRP A 68 -10.64 -3.63 -2.02
N MET A 69 -11.65 -2.97 -2.60
CA MET A 69 -11.60 -1.78 -3.46
C MET A 69 -10.35 -0.89 -3.33
N GLY A 70 -9.36 -1.13 -4.19
CA GLY A 70 -8.14 -0.32 -4.27
C GLY A 70 -7.30 -0.26 -2.98
N HIS A 71 -7.43 -1.25 -2.08
CA HIS A 71 -6.84 -1.23 -0.74
C HIS A 71 -7.30 0.00 0.08
N GLY A 72 -8.55 0.41 -0.09
CA GLY A 72 -9.16 1.58 0.55
C GLY A 72 -9.12 2.86 -0.29
N ALA A 73 -8.32 2.92 -1.37
CA ALA A 73 -8.20 4.13 -2.20
C ALA A 73 -9.46 4.46 -3.01
N LEU A 74 -10.26 3.45 -3.37
CA LEU A 74 -11.46 3.62 -4.20
C LEU A 74 -12.73 3.79 -3.36
N PHE A 75 -12.69 4.75 -2.43
CA PHE A 75 -13.79 5.02 -1.49
C PHE A 75 -15.14 5.27 -2.19
N LEU A 76 -15.13 5.90 -3.36
CA LEU A 76 -16.33 6.22 -4.14
C LEU A 76 -16.79 5.09 -5.10
N GLY A 77 -16.16 3.92 -5.04
CA GLY A 77 -16.43 2.85 -6.00
C GLY A 77 -15.50 2.86 -7.22
N HIS A 78 -15.52 1.79 -8.00
CA HIS A 78 -14.84 1.69 -9.29
C HIS A 78 -15.51 2.60 -10.31
N CYS A 79 -14.70 3.31 -11.11
CA CYS A 79 -15.18 4.12 -12.23
C CYS A 79 -16.29 5.13 -11.88
N HIS A 80 -16.19 5.80 -10.72
CA HIS A 80 -17.17 6.81 -10.32
C HIS A 80 -17.31 7.89 -11.42
N PRO A 81 -18.53 8.16 -11.96
CA PRO A 81 -18.69 8.96 -13.17
C PRO A 81 -18.09 10.37 -13.10
N ALA A 82 -18.15 11.02 -11.94
CA ALA A 82 -17.54 12.35 -11.76
C ALA A 82 -16.00 12.31 -11.82
N VAL A 83 -15.38 11.25 -11.28
CA VAL A 83 -13.92 11.08 -11.29
C VAL A 83 -13.45 10.77 -12.71
N VAL A 84 -14.13 9.84 -13.40
CA VAL A 84 -13.81 9.47 -14.79
C VAL A 84 -13.90 10.69 -15.71
N ARG A 85 -14.98 11.48 -15.60
CA ARG A 85 -15.16 12.70 -16.40
C ARG A 85 -14.03 13.71 -16.16
N ALA A 86 -13.69 13.99 -14.89
CA ALA A 86 -12.63 14.93 -14.55
C ALA A 86 -11.25 14.48 -15.11
N ILE A 87 -10.97 13.18 -15.05
CA ILE A 87 -9.74 12.60 -15.64
C ILE A 87 -9.74 12.78 -17.17
N GLN A 88 -10.84 12.47 -17.86
CA GLN A 88 -10.96 12.60 -19.32
C GLN A 88 -10.78 14.05 -19.77
N GLU A 89 -11.44 14.99 -19.10
CA GLU A 89 -11.32 16.43 -19.37
C GLU A 89 -9.89 16.93 -19.15
N GLN A 90 -9.22 16.50 -18.07
CA GLN A 90 -7.84 16.87 -17.81
C GLN A 90 -6.86 16.22 -18.80
N ALA A 91 -7.08 14.96 -19.18
CA ALA A 91 -6.22 14.26 -20.13
C ALA A 91 -6.16 14.96 -21.50
N ALA A 92 -7.25 15.59 -21.93
CA ALA A 92 -7.28 16.41 -23.15
C ALA A 92 -6.43 17.70 -23.05
N ARG A 93 -6.09 18.14 -21.83
CA ARG A 93 -5.24 19.32 -21.57
C ARG A 93 -3.78 18.94 -21.27
N GLY A 94 -3.52 17.69 -20.89
CA GLY A 94 -2.21 17.16 -20.55
C GLY A 94 -2.17 16.52 -19.16
N THR A 95 -1.34 15.48 -19.02
CA THR A 95 -1.20 14.69 -17.78
C THR A 95 0.12 14.94 -17.03
N HIS A 96 1.11 15.52 -17.69
CA HIS A 96 2.39 15.91 -17.08
C HIS A 96 2.92 17.16 -17.78
N LEU A 97 2.79 18.31 -17.13
CA LEU A 97 3.07 19.61 -17.75
C LEU A 97 4.53 20.06 -17.61
N GLY A 98 5.34 19.38 -16.79
CA GLY A 98 6.72 19.80 -16.49
C GLY A 98 6.81 21.18 -15.79
N ALA A 99 5.70 21.69 -15.27
CA ALA A 99 5.56 22.98 -14.62
C ALA A 99 4.39 22.97 -13.61
N CYS A 100 4.33 23.98 -12.75
CA CYS A 100 3.25 24.18 -11.79
C CYS A 100 1.89 24.42 -12.47
N HIS A 101 0.80 24.09 -11.77
CA HIS A 101 -0.56 24.29 -12.27
C HIS A 101 -1.60 24.50 -11.16
N GLU A 102 -2.68 25.23 -11.45
CA GLU A 102 -3.72 25.60 -10.48
C GLU A 102 -4.31 24.41 -9.71
N LEU A 103 -4.45 23.25 -10.35
CA LEU A 103 -5.04 22.07 -9.71
C LEU A 103 -4.23 21.54 -8.52
N GLU A 104 -2.91 21.74 -8.48
CA GLU A 104 -2.09 21.30 -7.33
C GLU A 104 -2.31 22.23 -6.13
N VAL A 105 -2.48 23.53 -6.38
CA VAL A 105 -2.81 24.54 -5.35
C VAL A 105 -4.19 24.25 -4.77
N ARG A 106 -5.20 24.07 -5.63
CA ARG A 106 -6.57 23.76 -5.20
C ARG A 106 -6.64 22.45 -4.40
N TRP A 107 -5.88 21.43 -4.80
CA TRP A 107 -5.82 20.19 -4.03
C TRP A 107 -5.14 20.40 -2.67
N ALA A 108 -4.06 21.19 -2.62
CA ALA A 108 -3.37 21.48 -1.38
C ALA A 108 -4.27 22.20 -0.36
N GLU A 109 -5.03 23.20 -0.80
CA GLU A 109 -6.01 23.94 0.01
C GLU A 109 -7.09 23.01 0.58
N LEU A 110 -7.58 22.06 -0.21
CA LEU A 110 -8.56 21.07 0.24
C LEU A 110 -7.98 20.15 1.32
N ILE A 111 -6.75 19.67 1.16
CA ILE A 111 -6.10 18.82 2.17
C ILE A 111 -5.91 19.58 3.49
N ILE A 112 -5.43 20.82 3.43
CA ILE A 112 -5.24 21.68 4.62
C ILE A 112 -6.58 21.92 5.33
N THR A 113 -7.66 22.09 4.56
CA THR A 113 -9.02 22.24 5.14
C THR A 113 -9.48 20.97 5.85
N LEU A 114 -9.12 19.78 5.33
CA LEU A 114 -9.54 18.48 5.88
C LEU A 114 -8.69 18.02 7.07
N ILE A 115 -7.42 18.41 7.13
CA ILE A 115 -6.45 17.93 8.12
C ILE A 115 -5.96 19.13 8.96
N PRO A 116 -6.56 19.40 10.14
CA PRO A 116 -6.27 20.62 10.91
C PRO A 116 -4.83 20.81 11.36
N SER A 117 -4.03 19.74 11.44
CA SER A 117 -2.61 19.80 11.79
C SER A 117 -1.69 20.09 10.60
N ALA A 118 -2.21 20.10 9.37
CA ALA A 118 -1.42 20.35 8.17
C ALA A 118 -1.42 21.84 7.82
N GLU A 119 -0.30 22.53 8.05
CA GLU A 119 -0.12 23.94 7.65
C GLU A 119 0.35 24.09 6.20
N MET A 120 1.12 23.10 5.71
CA MET A 120 1.62 23.00 4.34
C MET A 120 1.61 21.53 3.90
N VAL A 121 1.52 21.31 2.58
CA VAL A 121 1.51 19.97 2.00
C VAL A 121 2.45 19.86 0.82
N ARG A 122 2.94 18.64 0.59
CA ARG A 122 3.72 18.28 -0.60
C ARG A 122 3.26 16.92 -1.10
N PHE A 123 2.93 16.85 -2.38
CA PHE A 123 2.48 15.61 -3.01
C PHE A 123 3.65 14.68 -3.37
N THR A 124 3.38 13.39 -3.32
CA THR A 124 4.26 12.30 -3.76
C THR A 124 3.45 11.34 -4.64
N MET A 125 4.12 10.42 -5.33
CA MET A 125 3.45 9.48 -6.24
C MET A 125 2.85 8.26 -5.53
N SER A 126 3.24 8.01 -4.28
CA SER A 126 2.74 6.89 -3.49
C SER A 126 2.76 7.17 -1.98
N GLY A 127 2.04 6.35 -1.22
CA GLY A 127 2.12 6.34 0.25
C GLY A 127 3.51 5.94 0.77
N THR A 128 4.24 5.06 0.05
CA THR A 128 5.63 4.70 0.40
C THR A 128 6.56 5.90 0.26
N GLU A 129 6.40 6.72 -0.78
CA GLU A 129 7.18 7.96 -0.91
C GLU A 129 6.80 8.99 0.14
N ALA A 130 5.51 9.06 0.52
CA ALA A 130 5.04 10.00 1.54
C ALA A 130 5.67 9.71 2.90
N THR A 131 5.65 8.45 3.35
CA THR A 131 6.29 8.03 4.61
C THR A 131 7.80 8.19 4.55
N HIS A 132 8.44 7.85 3.42
CA HIS A 132 9.87 8.04 3.24
C HIS A 132 10.28 9.52 3.36
N LEU A 133 9.54 10.41 2.70
CA LEU A 133 9.79 11.84 2.75
C LEU A 133 9.53 12.42 4.16
N ALA A 134 8.46 12.00 4.83
CA ALA A 134 8.15 12.43 6.19
C ALA A 134 9.29 12.10 7.17
N LEU A 135 9.83 10.88 7.12
CA LEU A 135 10.96 10.49 7.95
C LEU A 135 12.24 11.28 7.61
N ARG A 136 12.48 11.56 6.33
CA ARG A 136 13.61 12.40 5.91
C ARG A 136 13.49 13.82 6.45
N ILE A 137 12.30 14.42 6.39
CA ILE A 137 12.03 15.75 6.93
C ILE A 137 12.21 15.77 8.45
N ALA A 138 11.67 14.78 9.17
CA ALA A 138 11.81 14.71 10.62
C ALA A 138 13.28 14.61 11.07
N ARG A 139 14.09 13.79 10.38
CA ARG A 139 15.54 13.71 10.63
C ARG A 139 16.24 15.03 10.34
N ALA A 140 15.93 15.68 9.21
CA ALA A 140 16.53 16.96 8.85
C ALA A 140 16.18 18.08 9.85
N TYR A 141 14.94 18.10 10.34
CA TYR A 141 14.48 19.09 11.31
C TYR A 141 15.10 18.89 12.69
N THR A 142 15.14 17.64 13.17
CA THR A 142 15.61 17.33 14.54
C THR A 142 17.11 17.12 14.64
N GLY A 143 17.81 16.83 13.53
CA GLY A 143 19.21 16.39 13.53
C GLY A 143 19.42 14.97 14.09
N ARG A 144 18.33 14.23 14.35
CA ARG A 144 18.37 12.93 15.03
C ARG A 144 18.25 11.78 14.03
N PRO A 145 18.89 10.62 14.26
CA PRO A 145 18.90 9.54 13.27
C PRO A 145 17.74 8.54 13.43
N LYS A 146 17.23 8.31 14.65
CA LYS A 146 16.35 7.16 14.93
C LYS A 146 14.88 7.46 14.66
N VAL A 147 14.14 6.42 14.29
CA VAL A 147 12.67 6.46 14.12
C VAL A 147 12.08 5.34 14.96
N VAL A 148 10.99 5.61 15.68
CA VAL A 148 10.20 4.58 16.36
C VAL A 148 9.07 4.12 15.45
N LYS A 149 8.93 2.81 15.29
CA LYS A 149 7.84 2.14 14.55
C LYS A 149 7.24 1.05 15.44
N PHE A 150 5.94 0.80 15.28
CA PHE A 150 5.24 -0.24 16.02
C PHE A 150 5.21 -1.59 15.28
N HIS A 151 5.23 -2.70 16.02
CA HIS A 151 5.03 -4.04 15.45
C HIS A 151 3.67 -4.14 14.74
N GLY A 152 3.64 -4.80 13.57
CA GLY A 152 2.43 -4.98 12.76
C GLY A 152 2.15 -3.82 11.80
N HIS A 153 2.72 -2.64 12.04
CA HIS A 153 2.41 -1.46 11.23
C HIS A 153 3.09 -1.54 9.84
N PHE A 154 2.39 -1.15 8.79
CA PHE A 154 2.86 -1.10 7.42
C PHE A 154 2.93 0.34 6.88
N HIS A 155 4.16 0.85 6.74
CA HIS A 155 4.41 2.22 6.25
C HIS A 155 5.03 2.25 4.85
N GLY A 156 4.78 1.21 4.05
CA GLY A 156 5.40 1.00 2.74
C GLY A 156 6.60 0.07 2.78
N TRP A 157 7.17 -0.19 1.61
CA TRP A 157 8.20 -1.20 1.40
C TRP A 157 9.63 -0.63 1.40
N HIS A 158 9.81 0.66 1.68
CA HIS A 158 11.13 1.29 1.69
C HIS A 158 11.95 0.86 2.92
N ASP A 159 13.28 0.82 2.78
CA ASP A 159 14.22 0.27 3.76
C ASP A 159 14.02 0.78 5.19
N GLY A 160 13.75 2.08 5.35
CA GLY A 160 13.58 2.71 6.66
C GLY A 160 12.40 2.22 7.52
N VAL A 161 11.46 1.43 6.99
CA VAL A 161 10.26 0.97 7.72
C VAL A 161 9.85 -0.48 7.44
N VAL A 162 10.67 -1.23 6.71
CA VAL A 162 10.32 -2.58 6.20
C VAL A 162 10.50 -3.71 7.22
N ALA A 163 10.99 -3.42 8.43
CA ALA A 163 11.07 -4.38 9.53
C ALA A 163 9.79 -4.44 10.37
N ALA A 164 9.54 -5.57 11.03
CA ALA A 164 8.44 -5.77 11.98
C ALA A 164 7.02 -5.53 11.42
N VAL A 165 6.79 -5.81 10.14
CA VAL A 165 5.42 -5.77 9.56
C VAL A 165 4.64 -7.03 9.91
N ASN A 166 5.27 -8.21 9.87
CA ASN A 166 4.64 -9.49 10.21
C ASN A 166 5.47 -10.22 11.27
N PRO A 167 4.87 -11.10 12.10
CA PRO A 167 5.61 -12.02 12.95
C PRO A 167 6.47 -13.00 12.12
N PRO A 168 7.68 -13.39 12.60
CA PRO A 168 8.39 -12.86 13.77
C PRO A 168 8.91 -11.43 13.50
N PHE A 169 8.67 -10.50 14.44
CA PHE A 169 8.88 -9.06 14.24
C PHE A 169 10.35 -8.64 14.23
N GLU A 170 11.25 -9.54 14.63
CA GLU A 170 12.69 -9.36 14.65
C GLU A 170 13.33 -9.52 13.25
N VAL A 171 12.55 -9.95 12.26
CA VAL A 171 13.03 -10.24 10.90
C VAL A 171 12.51 -9.17 9.92
N PRO A 172 13.38 -8.55 9.10
CA PRO A 172 12.93 -7.63 8.06
C PRO A 172 12.18 -8.39 6.96
N MET A 173 11.20 -7.74 6.31
CA MET A 173 10.51 -8.39 5.18
C MET A 173 11.41 -8.59 3.96
N SER A 174 12.53 -7.87 3.88
CA SER A 174 13.48 -7.96 2.78
C SER A 174 14.87 -8.31 3.29
N ALA A 175 15.49 -9.29 2.63
CA ALA A 175 16.88 -9.70 2.89
C ALA A 175 17.91 -8.69 2.36
N GLY A 176 17.48 -7.71 1.54
CA GLY A 176 18.37 -6.75 0.88
C GLY A 176 18.68 -5.50 1.70
N VAL A 177 18.12 -5.35 2.90
CA VAL A 177 18.27 -4.13 3.70
C VAL A 177 19.58 -4.16 4.49
N PRO A 178 20.49 -3.17 4.33
CA PRO A 178 21.72 -3.11 5.11
C PRO A 178 21.44 -2.93 6.61
N SER A 179 22.24 -3.59 7.46
CA SER A 179 22.11 -3.50 8.92
C SER A 179 22.16 -2.06 9.44
N GLY A 180 23.03 -1.22 8.87
CA GLY A 180 23.13 0.19 9.26
C GLY A 180 21.87 1.04 9.00
N ILE A 181 20.95 0.57 8.15
CA ILE A 181 19.61 1.17 8.00
C ILE A 181 18.66 0.61 9.07
N LEU A 182 18.69 -0.70 9.29
CA LEU A 182 17.86 -1.36 10.33
C LEU A 182 18.17 -0.81 11.73
N ASP A 183 19.44 -0.53 12.02
CA ASP A 183 19.87 0.04 13.29
C ASP A 183 19.23 1.40 13.58
N GLN A 184 18.74 2.11 12.56
CA GLN A 184 18.07 3.40 12.71
C GLN A 184 16.59 3.27 13.10
N LEU A 185 16.04 2.07 13.07
CA LEU A 185 14.64 1.80 13.37
C LEU A 185 14.51 1.15 14.74
N LEU A 186 13.79 1.82 15.63
CA LEU A 186 13.47 1.32 16.97
C LEU A 186 12.07 0.71 16.92
N LEU A 187 11.98 -0.57 17.28
CA LEU A 187 10.73 -1.33 17.24
C LEU A 187 10.03 -1.27 18.60
N CYS A 188 8.75 -0.91 18.59
CA CYS A 188 7.93 -0.78 19.79
C CYS A 188 6.73 -1.73 19.73
N PRO A 189 6.39 -2.44 20.82
CA PRO A 189 5.10 -3.11 20.93
C PRO A 189 3.94 -2.11 20.79
N PRO A 190 2.85 -2.45 20.08
CA PRO A 190 1.67 -1.60 19.99
C PRO A 190 1.01 -1.46 21.36
N ASN A 191 0.43 -0.29 21.62
CA ASN A 191 -0.30 0.02 22.86
C ASN A 191 0.52 -0.09 24.16
N ASP A 192 1.86 -0.05 24.09
CA ASP A 192 2.73 0.00 25.27
C ASP A 192 3.35 1.39 25.48
N MET A 193 2.70 2.20 26.31
CA MET A 193 3.15 3.56 26.62
C MET A 193 4.50 3.59 27.35
N LYS A 194 4.80 2.57 28.18
CA LYS A 194 6.07 2.53 28.91
C LYS A 194 7.22 2.25 27.94
N ALA A 195 7.01 1.34 26.98
CA ALA A 195 7.99 1.09 25.94
C ALA A 195 8.28 2.34 25.10
N VAL A 196 7.23 3.09 24.71
CA VAL A 196 7.40 4.37 23.99
C VAL A 196 8.22 5.36 24.83
N GLN A 197 7.90 5.54 26.12
CA GLN A 197 8.64 6.45 27.00
C GLN A 197 10.12 6.09 27.08
N THR A 198 10.44 4.82 27.35
CA THR A 198 11.82 4.32 27.41
C THR A 198 12.58 4.56 26.09
N LEU A 199 11.95 4.36 24.93
CA LEU A 199 12.58 4.63 23.64
C LEU A 199 12.85 6.12 23.42
N LEU A 200 11.98 7.00 23.90
CA LEU A 200 12.15 8.45 23.75
C LEU A 200 13.20 9.04 24.70
N GLU A 201 13.43 8.44 25.87
CA GLU A 201 14.48 8.83 26.82
C GLU A 201 15.89 8.80 26.22
N ARG A 202 16.10 8.05 25.14
CA ARG A 202 17.37 7.99 24.41
C ARG A 202 17.85 9.34 23.86
N GLY A 203 16.92 10.26 23.59
CA GLY A 203 17.23 11.59 23.05
C GLY A 203 17.66 11.63 21.58
N ASP A 204 17.78 10.47 20.91
CA ASP A 204 18.23 10.31 19.51
C ASP A 204 17.09 9.98 18.52
N VAL A 205 15.82 10.14 18.94
CA VAL A 205 14.62 9.88 18.12
C VAL A 205 14.15 11.14 17.39
N ALA A 206 14.07 11.04 16.06
CA ALA A 206 13.56 12.07 15.16
C ALA A 206 12.04 12.04 15.02
N ALA A 207 11.45 10.85 14.94
CA ALA A 207 10.01 10.67 14.72
C ALA A 207 9.50 9.37 15.35
N VAL A 208 8.21 9.39 15.69
CA VAL A 208 7.40 8.20 15.95
C VAL A 208 6.39 8.11 14.80
N ILE A 209 6.37 6.98 14.08
CA ILE A 209 5.43 6.74 12.99
C ILE A 209 4.45 5.63 13.38
N LEU A 210 3.15 5.85 13.12
CA LEU A 210 2.09 4.92 13.49
C LEU A 210 0.90 4.98 12.53
N GLU A 211 0.16 3.87 12.46
CA GLU A 211 -1.16 3.77 11.87
C GLU A 211 -2.18 3.87 13.00
N PRO A 212 -3.12 4.83 12.95
CA PRO A 212 -3.97 5.13 14.11
C PRO A 212 -4.95 4.02 14.46
N ALA A 213 -5.38 3.23 13.47
CA ALA A 213 -6.24 2.06 13.68
C ALA A 213 -5.45 0.80 14.06
N GLY A 214 -4.12 0.88 14.12
CA GLY A 214 -3.22 -0.26 14.27
C GLY A 214 -2.70 -0.80 12.94
N GLY A 215 -1.65 -1.62 13.03
CA GLY A 215 -1.13 -2.42 11.93
C GLY A 215 -1.97 -3.66 11.63
N GLN A 216 -1.62 -4.37 10.55
CA GLN A 216 -2.28 -5.63 10.16
C GLN A 216 -1.94 -6.78 11.12
#